data_AF-A0A6L9ZBC0-F1
#
_entry.id   AF-A0A6L9ZBC0-F1
#
_cell.length_a   1.000
_cell.length_b   1.000
_cell.length_c   1.000
_cell.angle_alpha   90.00
_cell.angle_beta   90.00
_cell.angle_gamma   90.00
#
_symmetry.space_group_name_H-M   'P 1'
#
loop_
_entity.id
_entity.type
_entity.pdbx_description
1 polymer ?
#
loop_
_entity_poly.entity_id
_entity_poly.type
_entity_poly.pdbx_seq_one_letter_code
_entity_poly.pdbx_strand_id
1 'polypeptide(L)'
;MSFDTVLNRLNSKIRGWLNYYRFVCSKKTFSKIRKEVLDAIYRYLKRKHPKKSWKWIKRKYYTKIDQDPHNPYADIKGKRKNREVLVNAAKDVPIIRFEKVKGKNSPFDPTLIEYWKKRQTKWGKTKFPKGSKYEQIYTRQKGICPICGKPICLDEAFEVHHIVPIRDGGNNSKANLMILHQHCHKAKNKHLHKRVD
;
A
#
# COMPACT_ATOMS: atom_id res chain seq x y z
N MET A 1 -1.80 -26.96 -2.68
CA MET A 1 -1.26 -25.59 -2.42
C MET A 1 -0.30 -25.61 -1.23
N SER A 2 0.89 -25.00 -1.34
CA SER A 2 1.83 -24.89 -0.19
C SER A 2 1.30 -23.92 0.86
N PHE A 3 1.79 -24.01 2.11
CA PHE A 3 1.40 -23.03 3.14
C PHE A 3 1.89 -21.63 2.77
N ASP A 4 3.09 -21.53 2.18
CA ASP A 4 3.66 -20.25 1.76
C ASP A 4 2.77 -19.54 0.75
N THR A 5 2.23 -20.29 -0.22
CA THR A 5 1.30 -19.74 -1.22
C THR A 5 0.01 -19.25 -0.57
N VAL A 6 -0.52 -19.99 0.41
CA VAL A 6 -1.72 -19.59 1.16
C VAL A 6 -1.47 -18.31 1.93
N LEU A 7 -0.37 -18.25 2.70
CA LEU A 7 -0.07 -17.10 3.54
C LEU A 7 0.20 -15.84 2.72
N ASN A 8 0.93 -15.95 1.61
CA ASN A 8 1.23 -14.81 0.74
C ASN A 8 -0.04 -14.25 0.09
N ARG A 9 -0.94 -15.12 -0.37
CA ARG A 9 -2.25 -14.72 -0.92
C ARG A 9 -3.10 -14.04 0.15
N LEU A 10 -3.14 -14.60 1.36
CA LEU A 10 -3.88 -14.05 2.49
C LEU A 10 -3.34 -12.68 2.89
N ASN A 11 -2.02 -12.54 3.03
CA ASN A 11 -1.35 -11.29 3.35
C ASN A 11 -1.66 -10.20 2.31
N SER A 12 -1.66 -10.52 1.01
CA SER A 12 -2.03 -9.57 -0.04
C SER A 12 -3.45 -9.01 0.18
N LYS A 13 -4.42 -9.88 0.47
CA LYS A 13 -5.82 -9.47 0.71
C LYS A 13 -5.96 -8.68 2.01
N ILE A 14 -5.35 -9.14 3.09
CA ILE A 14 -5.36 -8.44 4.39
C ILE A 14 -4.74 -7.05 4.25
N ARG A 15 -3.57 -6.91 3.59
CA ARG A 15 -2.95 -5.59 3.37
C ARG A 15 -3.87 -4.65 2.61
N GLY A 16 -4.54 -5.12 1.56
CA GLY A 16 -5.50 -4.30 0.82
C GLY A 16 -6.62 -3.80 1.71
N TRP A 17 -7.26 -4.70 2.45
CA TRP A 17 -8.35 -4.38 3.37
C TRP A 17 -7.91 -3.40 4.48
N LEU A 18 -6.76 -3.61 5.08
CA LEU A 18 -6.23 -2.72 6.12
C LEU A 18 -5.90 -1.33 5.60
N ASN A 19 -5.28 -1.22 4.43
CA ASN A 19 -4.97 0.08 3.84
C ASN A 19 -6.22 0.87 3.46
N TYR A 20 -7.32 0.18 3.15
CA TYR A 20 -8.62 0.81 2.92
C TYR A 20 -9.23 1.32 4.23
N TYR A 21 -9.33 0.47 5.26
CA TYR A 21 -10.00 0.80 6.52
C TYR A 21 -9.14 1.57 7.54
N ARG A 22 -7.87 1.88 7.25
CA ARG A 22 -7.01 2.62 8.20
C ARG A 22 -7.46 4.06 8.49
N PHE A 23 -8.35 4.62 7.69
CA PHE A 23 -8.86 5.98 7.86
C PHE A 23 -10.06 6.09 8.81
N VAL A 24 -10.60 4.96 9.27
CA VAL A 24 -11.73 4.89 10.19
C VAL A 24 -11.32 4.32 11.55
N CYS A 25 -12.21 4.37 12.54
CA CYS A 25 -11.98 3.89 13.91
C CYS A 25 -11.94 2.35 14.03
N SER A 26 -11.02 1.67 13.34
CA SER A 26 -11.10 0.21 13.15
C SER A 26 -10.12 -0.65 13.96
N LYS A 27 -9.38 -0.10 14.95
CA LYS A 27 -8.42 -0.90 15.74
C LYS A 27 -9.03 -2.14 16.39
N LYS A 28 -10.20 -2.02 17.03
CA LYS A 28 -10.87 -3.17 17.68
C LYS A 28 -11.26 -4.24 16.64
N THR A 29 -11.79 -3.82 15.50
CA THR A 29 -12.14 -4.71 14.38
C THR A 29 -10.92 -5.41 13.81
N PHE A 30 -9.78 -4.70 13.67
CA PHE A 30 -8.52 -5.27 13.20
C PHE A 30 -8.01 -6.40 14.11
N SER A 31 -8.07 -6.21 15.43
CA SER A 31 -7.73 -7.25 16.40
C SER A 31 -8.67 -8.46 16.31
N LYS A 32 -9.98 -8.22 16.16
CA LYS A 32 -10.98 -9.29 15.98
C LYS A 32 -10.69 -10.12 14.73
N ILE A 33 -10.51 -9.47 13.58
CA ILE A 33 -10.22 -10.15 12.31
C ILE A 33 -8.90 -10.93 12.39
N ARG A 34 -7.87 -10.37 13.04
CA ARG A 34 -6.60 -11.10 13.26
C ARG A 34 -6.82 -12.41 14.00
N LYS A 35 -7.64 -12.40 15.07
CA LYS A 35 -7.98 -13.62 15.82
C LYS A 35 -8.65 -14.65 14.93
N GLU A 36 -9.70 -14.26 14.19
CA GLU A 36 -10.41 -15.16 13.28
C GLU A 36 -9.50 -15.77 12.20
N VAL A 37 -8.57 -14.97 11.66
CA VAL A 37 -7.58 -15.42 10.68
C VAL A 37 -6.61 -16.43 11.31
N LEU A 38 -6.11 -16.18 12.51
CA LEU A 38 -5.23 -17.11 13.22
C LEU A 38 -5.95 -18.43 13.54
N ASP A 39 -7.22 -18.38 13.94
CA ASP A 39 -8.04 -19.57 14.22
C ASP A 39 -8.33 -20.37 12.93
N ALA A 40 -8.55 -19.69 11.80
CA ALA A 40 -8.66 -20.34 10.50
C ALA A 40 -7.36 -21.02 10.07
N ILE A 41 -6.21 -20.36 10.26
CA ILE A 41 -4.88 -20.94 9.98
C ILE A 41 -4.61 -22.16 10.87
N TYR A 42 -4.93 -22.07 12.16
CA TYR A 42 -4.83 -23.18 13.11
C TYR A 42 -5.61 -24.40 12.59
N ARG A 43 -6.90 -24.22 12.27
CA ARG A 43 -7.77 -25.29 11.75
C ARG A 43 -7.22 -25.88 10.45
N TYR A 44 -6.75 -25.03 9.55
CA TYR A 44 -6.12 -25.46 8.29
C TYR A 44 -4.88 -26.33 8.53
N LEU A 45 -3.97 -25.89 9.40
CA LEU A 45 -2.73 -26.62 9.68
C LEU A 45 -3.00 -27.95 10.43
N LYS A 46 -3.96 -27.98 11.36
CA LYS A 46 -4.40 -29.21 12.02
C LYS A 46 -4.96 -30.22 11.05
N ARG A 47 -5.81 -29.78 10.10
CA ARG A 47 -6.35 -30.65 9.04
C ARG A 47 -5.27 -31.16 8.09
N LYS A 48 -4.29 -30.30 7.77
CA LYS A 48 -3.17 -30.67 6.88
C LYS A 48 -2.20 -31.67 7.52
N HIS A 49 -2.11 -31.70 8.85
CA HIS A 49 -1.19 -32.56 9.61
C HIS A 49 -1.92 -33.33 10.71
N PRO A 50 -2.84 -34.26 10.37
CA PRO A 50 -3.69 -34.94 11.35
C PRO A 50 -2.89 -35.76 12.37
N LYS A 51 -1.78 -36.38 11.95
CA LYS A 51 -0.91 -37.23 12.79
C LYS A 51 0.17 -36.46 13.56
N LYS A 52 0.21 -35.12 13.48
CA LYS A 52 1.26 -34.32 14.13
C LYS A 52 0.69 -33.53 15.30
N SER A 53 1.47 -33.47 16.39
CA SER A 53 1.14 -32.66 17.55
C SER A 53 1.20 -31.17 17.21
N TRP A 54 0.47 -30.35 17.97
CA TRP A 54 0.50 -28.90 17.80
C TRP A 54 1.91 -28.33 18.01
N LYS A 55 2.69 -28.90 18.95
CA LYS A 55 4.10 -28.54 19.18
C LYS A 55 4.95 -28.68 17.92
N TRP A 56 4.75 -29.75 17.15
CA TRP A 56 5.47 -29.97 15.89
C TRP A 56 5.03 -28.97 14.82
N ILE A 57 3.72 -28.75 14.67
CA ILE A 57 3.16 -27.80 13.69
C ILE A 57 3.67 -26.38 13.98
N LYS A 58 3.66 -25.96 15.25
CA LYS A 58 4.15 -24.64 15.67
C LYS A 58 5.61 -24.44 15.29
N ARG A 59 6.47 -25.43 15.56
CA ARG A 59 7.90 -25.38 15.17
C ARG A 59 8.10 -25.25 13.66
N LYS A 60 7.23 -25.86 12.87
CA LYS A 60 7.33 -25.84 11.40
C LYS A 60 6.84 -24.53 10.79
N TYR A 61 5.71 -24.01 11.25
CA TYR A 61 4.98 -22.92 10.57
C TYR A 61 5.01 -21.58 11.28
N TYR A 62 5.48 -21.53 12.52
CA TYR A 62 5.55 -20.30 13.32
C TYR A 62 6.99 -19.95 13.59
N THR A 63 7.28 -18.65 13.68
CA THR A 63 8.62 -18.13 13.90
C THR A 63 8.66 -17.21 15.12
N LYS A 64 9.86 -16.79 15.50
CA LYS A 64 10.08 -15.75 16.53
C LYS A 64 10.63 -14.44 15.94
N ILE A 65 10.68 -14.33 14.61
CA ILE A 65 11.31 -13.21 13.88
C ILE A 65 10.73 -11.85 14.28
N ASP A 66 9.44 -11.77 14.56
CA ASP A 66 8.73 -10.53 14.86
C ASP A 66 8.34 -10.36 16.34
N GLN A 67 8.98 -11.16 17.22
CA GLN A 67 8.72 -11.26 18.66
C GLN A 67 7.32 -11.77 19.04
N ASP A 68 6.43 -12.04 18.07
CA ASP A 68 5.11 -12.62 18.30
C ASP A 68 5.15 -14.14 18.02
N PRO A 69 5.18 -15.00 19.06
CA PRO A 69 5.28 -16.45 18.88
C PRO A 69 3.99 -17.08 18.31
N HIS A 70 2.94 -16.29 18.11
CA HIS A 70 1.69 -16.70 17.49
C HIS A 70 1.61 -16.32 16.01
N ASN A 71 2.65 -15.71 15.44
CA ASN A 71 2.64 -15.36 14.02
C ASN A 71 3.18 -16.50 13.15
N PRO A 72 2.36 -17.04 12.22
CA PRO A 72 2.86 -17.96 11.24
C PRO A 72 3.72 -17.22 10.20
N TYR A 73 4.64 -17.94 9.57
CA TYR A 73 5.49 -17.41 8.51
C TYR A 73 5.46 -18.28 7.25
N ALA A 74 5.83 -17.65 6.15
CA ALA A 74 6.03 -18.27 4.85
C ALA A 74 7.43 -17.91 4.35
N ASP A 75 8.07 -18.85 3.66
CA ASP A 75 9.27 -18.54 2.91
C ASP A 75 8.90 -17.89 1.58
N ILE A 76 9.49 -16.74 1.26
CA ILE A 76 9.33 -16.08 -0.03
C ILE A 76 10.37 -16.65 -0.99
N LYS A 77 9.93 -17.07 -2.19
CA LYS A 77 10.85 -17.49 -3.27
C LYS A 77 11.64 -16.26 -3.78
N GLY A 78 12.97 -16.30 -3.70
CA GLY A 78 13.88 -15.26 -4.19
C GLY A 78 15.36 -15.55 -3.88
N LYS A 79 16.29 -14.71 -4.38
CA LYS A 79 17.76 -14.87 -4.20
C LYS A 79 18.22 -14.79 -2.72
N ARG A 80 17.38 -14.30 -1.81
CA ARG A 80 17.57 -14.34 -0.35
C ARG A 80 16.36 -15.02 0.28
N LYS A 81 16.57 -15.88 1.29
CA LYS A 81 15.52 -16.45 2.14
C LYS A 81 14.87 -15.34 2.98
N ASN A 82 14.01 -14.53 2.37
CA ASN A 82 13.16 -13.61 3.11
C ASN A 82 11.92 -14.36 3.58
N ARG A 83 11.61 -14.22 4.86
CA ARG A 83 10.40 -14.78 5.47
C ARG A 83 9.34 -13.70 5.56
N GLU A 84 8.12 -14.06 5.21
CA GLU A 84 6.95 -13.22 5.38
C GLU A 84 6.14 -13.73 6.56
N VAL A 85 5.91 -12.88 7.57
CA VAL A 85 4.98 -13.19 8.67
C VAL A 85 3.56 -12.78 8.30
N LEU A 86 2.57 -13.37 8.96
CA LEU A 86 1.19 -12.91 8.85
C LEU A 86 1.09 -11.45 9.26
N VAL A 87 0.48 -10.62 8.41
CA VAL A 87 0.27 -9.20 8.70
C VAL A 87 -0.52 -9.04 10.00
N ASN A 88 0.07 -8.31 10.94
CA ASN A 88 -0.57 -7.90 12.16
C ASN A 88 -1.23 -6.54 11.97
N ALA A 89 -2.48 -6.57 11.55
CA ALA A 89 -3.34 -5.40 11.37
C ALA A 89 -3.26 -4.34 12.48
N ALA A 90 -3.22 -4.76 13.75
CA ALA A 90 -3.23 -3.86 14.90
C ALA A 90 -1.88 -3.19 15.15
N LYS A 91 -0.78 -3.81 14.72
CA LYS A 91 0.60 -3.33 14.90
C LYS A 91 1.13 -2.63 13.65
N ASP A 92 0.88 -3.22 12.49
CA ASP A 92 1.56 -2.88 11.23
C ASP A 92 0.90 -1.73 10.49
N VAL A 93 -0.38 -1.44 10.77
CA VAL A 93 -1.15 -0.40 10.07
C VAL A 93 -1.62 0.66 11.06
N PRO A 94 -1.01 1.87 11.05
CA PRO A 94 -1.47 2.95 11.90
C PRO A 94 -2.84 3.45 11.42
N ILE A 95 -3.74 3.71 12.38
CA ILE A 95 -4.98 4.43 12.08
C ILE A 95 -4.64 5.89 11.82
N ILE A 96 -5.07 6.40 10.67
CA ILE A 96 -4.83 7.77 10.23
C ILE A 96 -6.13 8.55 10.41
N ARG A 97 -6.11 9.56 11.27
CA ARG A 97 -7.27 10.43 11.51
C ARG A 97 -7.32 11.54 10.47
N PHE A 98 -8.51 11.77 9.91
CA PHE A 98 -8.78 12.95 9.10
C PHE A 98 -8.55 14.20 9.95
N GLU A 99 -7.65 15.06 9.49
CA GLU A 99 -7.48 16.41 10.04
C GLU A 99 -8.71 17.22 9.62
N LYS A 100 -9.42 17.91 10.52
CA LYS A 100 -10.56 18.77 10.12
C LYS A 100 -10.07 20.01 9.36
N VAL A 101 -10.93 20.60 8.53
CA VAL A 101 -10.69 21.93 7.97
C VAL A 101 -10.75 22.95 9.12
N LYS A 102 -9.84 23.92 9.12
CA LYS A 102 -9.79 24.94 10.18
C LYS A 102 -10.90 25.96 9.96
N GLY A 103 -11.69 26.24 10.99
CA GLY A 103 -12.73 27.28 10.97
C GLY A 103 -13.70 27.12 9.80
N LYS A 104 -13.96 28.23 9.11
CA LYS A 104 -14.83 28.32 7.92
C LYS A 104 -14.03 28.44 6.62
N ASN A 105 -12.78 27.98 6.61
CA ASN A 105 -11.89 28.12 5.46
C ASN A 105 -12.51 27.49 4.21
N SER A 106 -12.63 28.26 3.13
CA SER A 106 -13.14 27.81 1.84
C SER A 106 -11.98 27.39 0.92
N PRO A 107 -12.09 26.28 0.16
CA PRO A 107 -11.14 25.92 -0.90
C PRO A 107 -10.97 26.98 -1.99
N PHE A 108 -11.95 27.87 -2.14
CA PHE A 108 -11.99 28.91 -3.16
C PHE A 108 -11.47 30.27 -2.66
N ASP A 109 -11.02 30.34 -1.41
CA ASP A 109 -10.42 31.55 -0.87
C ASP A 109 -8.99 31.72 -1.41
N PRO A 110 -8.71 32.77 -2.21
CA PRO A 110 -7.39 32.98 -2.80
C PRO A 110 -6.31 33.27 -1.74
N THR A 111 -6.67 33.76 -0.55
CA THR A 111 -5.72 34.00 0.55
C THR A 111 -5.24 32.69 1.19
N LEU A 112 -5.94 31.58 0.97
CA LEU A 112 -5.68 30.28 1.58
C LEU A 112 -5.02 29.26 0.64
N ILE A 113 -4.53 29.68 -0.52
CA ILE A 113 -3.89 28.79 -1.52
C ILE A 113 -2.81 27.91 -0.88
N GLU A 114 -1.94 28.51 -0.07
CA GLU A 114 -0.85 27.77 0.57
C GLU A 114 -1.36 26.78 1.62
N TYR A 115 -2.39 27.15 2.39
CA TYR A 115 -3.05 26.25 3.34
C TYR A 115 -3.60 25.01 2.64
N TRP A 116 -4.35 25.19 1.55
CA TRP A 116 -4.94 24.09 0.80
C TRP A 116 -3.90 23.23 0.09
N LYS A 117 -2.85 23.84 -0.49
CA LYS A 117 -1.74 23.12 -1.10
C LYS A 117 -1.00 22.24 -0.09
N LYS A 118 -0.67 22.77 1.10
CA LYS A 118 -0.03 22.00 2.18
C LYS A 118 -0.93 20.87 2.66
N ARG A 119 -2.22 21.14 2.82
CA ARG A 119 -3.21 20.15 3.23
C ARG A 119 -3.36 19.01 2.22
N GLN A 120 -3.50 19.30 0.94
CA GLN A 120 -3.62 18.30 -0.13
C GLN A 120 -2.35 17.44 -0.27
N THR A 121 -1.17 18.06 -0.20
CA THR A 121 0.10 17.31 -0.32
C THR A 121 0.36 16.42 0.90
N LYS A 122 0.12 16.92 2.12
CA LYS A 122 0.20 16.14 3.37
C LYS A 122 -0.80 14.98 3.36
N TRP A 123 -2.06 15.27 3.03
CA TRP A 123 -3.12 14.26 3.01
C TRP A 123 -2.97 13.26 1.86
N GLY A 124 -2.48 13.70 0.70
CA GLY A 124 -2.19 12.80 -0.40
C GLY A 124 -1.10 11.78 -0.02
N LYS A 125 -0.03 12.22 0.65
CA LYS A 125 1.02 11.28 1.10
C LYS A 125 0.47 10.17 2.01
N THR A 126 -0.48 10.48 2.88
CA THR A 126 -1.04 9.49 3.82
C THR A 126 -1.92 8.43 3.13
N LYS A 127 -2.37 8.65 1.90
CA LYS A 127 -3.19 7.69 1.14
C LYS A 127 -2.42 6.51 0.56
N PHE A 128 -1.11 6.64 0.41
CA PHE A 128 -0.27 5.50 0.05
C PHE A 128 0.18 4.73 1.28
N PRO A 129 0.38 3.39 1.19
CA PRO A 129 1.03 2.65 2.27
C PRO A 129 2.46 3.17 2.46
N LYS A 130 2.89 3.29 3.72
CA LYS A 130 4.24 3.76 4.06
C LYS A 130 5.29 2.83 3.46
N GLY A 131 6.32 3.41 2.85
CA GLY A 131 7.37 2.70 2.13
C GLY A 131 6.95 2.16 0.76
N SER A 132 5.70 2.33 0.33
CA SER A 132 5.25 1.84 -0.98
C SER A 132 5.93 2.57 -2.14
N LYS A 133 5.97 1.90 -3.29
CA LYS A 133 6.48 2.50 -4.55
C LYS A 133 5.78 3.83 -4.84
N TYR A 134 4.46 3.89 -4.68
CA TYR A 134 3.67 5.09 -4.97
C TYR A 134 3.90 6.22 -3.95
N GLU A 135 4.03 5.92 -2.65
CA GLU A 135 4.38 6.94 -1.65
C GLU A 135 5.72 7.61 -1.99
N GLN A 136 6.72 6.81 -2.40
CA GLN A 136 8.04 7.31 -2.74
C GLN A 136 8.02 8.20 -4.00
N ILE A 137 7.30 7.78 -5.04
CA ILE A 137 7.11 8.58 -6.27
C ILE A 137 6.40 9.91 -5.93
N TYR A 138 5.28 9.85 -5.20
CA TYR A 138 4.50 11.02 -4.82
C TYR A 138 5.32 12.00 -3.97
N THR A 139 6.08 11.49 -3.00
CA THR A 139 6.95 12.29 -2.13
C THR A 139 8.06 12.97 -2.95
N ARG A 140 8.70 12.27 -3.89
CA ARG A 140 9.72 12.86 -4.77
C ARG A 140 9.15 14.00 -5.60
N GLN A 141 7.92 13.87 -6.09
CA GLN A 141 7.21 14.92 -6.84
C GLN A 141 6.64 16.03 -5.95
N LYS A 142 6.83 15.96 -4.62
CA LYS A 142 6.22 16.86 -3.64
C LYS A 142 4.68 16.92 -3.77
N GLY A 143 4.06 15.85 -4.27
CA GLY A 143 2.62 15.79 -4.57
C GLY A 143 2.16 16.71 -5.70
N ILE A 144 3.06 17.17 -6.58
CA ILE A 144 2.78 18.08 -7.67
C ILE A 144 2.86 17.34 -9.01
N CYS A 145 1.89 17.58 -9.89
CA CYS A 145 1.90 17.05 -11.25
C CYS A 145 2.98 17.77 -12.08
N PRO A 146 3.93 17.05 -12.70
CA PRO A 146 5.03 17.65 -13.46
C PRO A 146 4.57 18.23 -14.81
N ILE A 147 3.34 17.96 -15.24
CA ILE A 147 2.80 18.46 -16.50
C ILE A 147 2.10 19.81 -16.32
N CYS A 148 1.23 19.94 -15.31
CA CYS A 148 0.43 21.15 -15.11
C CYS A 148 0.84 21.98 -13.89
N GLY A 149 1.78 21.52 -13.07
CA GLY A 149 2.23 22.22 -11.85
C GLY A 149 1.21 22.25 -10.70
N LYS A 150 0.03 21.67 -10.88
CA LYS A 150 -1.03 21.63 -9.85
C LYS A 150 -0.84 20.43 -8.90
N PRO A 151 -1.32 20.53 -7.64
CA PRO A 151 -1.32 19.39 -6.73
C PRO A 151 -2.08 18.19 -7.30
N ILE A 152 -1.60 16.98 -7.01
CA ILE A 152 -2.28 15.74 -7.35
C ILE A 152 -3.29 15.43 -6.25
N CYS A 153 -4.58 15.58 -6.55
CA CYS A 153 -5.65 15.19 -5.65
C CYS A 153 -5.84 13.67 -5.74
N LEU A 154 -5.52 12.94 -4.68
CA LEU A 154 -5.68 11.49 -4.62
C LEU A 154 -7.11 11.05 -4.25
N ASP A 155 -8.06 11.98 -4.14
CA ASP A 155 -9.50 11.66 -4.19
C ASP A 155 -9.99 11.51 -5.65
N GLU A 156 -9.22 12.02 -6.61
CA GLU A 156 -9.46 11.87 -8.04
C GLU A 156 -8.61 10.75 -8.63
N ALA A 157 -9.02 10.26 -9.81
CA ALA A 157 -8.24 9.29 -10.56
C ALA A 157 -6.88 9.88 -10.99
N PHE A 158 -5.81 9.15 -10.69
CA PHE A 158 -4.45 9.44 -11.15
C PHE A 158 -3.91 8.26 -11.94
N GLU A 159 -2.93 8.54 -12.80
CA GLU A 159 -2.26 7.54 -13.60
C GLU A 159 -0.75 7.52 -13.30
N VAL A 160 -0.13 6.36 -13.46
CA VAL A 160 1.32 6.21 -13.34
C VAL A 160 1.90 6.11 -14.73
N HIS A 161 2.91 6.94 -15.01
CA HIS A 161 3.51 7.06 -16.32
C HIS A 161 5.04 6.92 -16.25
N HIS A 162 5.65 6.38 -17.28
CA HIS A 162 7.10 6.28 -17.39
C HIS A 162 7.72 7.61 -17.84
N ILE A 163 8.81 8.03 -17.21
CA ILE A 163 9.55 9.23 -17.61
C ILE A 163 10.20 8.97 -18.97
N VAL A 164 11.01 7.90 -19.05
CA VAL A 164 11.51 7.30 -20.28
C VAL A 164 10.59 6.13 -20.66
N PRO A 165 9.96 6.15 -21.85
CA PRO A 165 9.10 5.06 -22.30
C PRO A 165 9.83 3.70 -22.35
N ILE A 166 9.09 2.60 -22.16
CA ILE A 166 9.68 1.24 -22.18
C ILE A 166 10.38 0.94 -23.51
N ARG A 167 9.78 1.38 -24.63
CA ARG A 167 10.37 1.21 -25.97
C ARG A 167 11.72 1.92 -26.13
N ASP A 168 11.97 2.96 -25.36
CA ASP A 168 13.19 3.79 -25.41
C ASP A 168 14.18 3.38 -24.30
N GLY A 169 14.10 2.14 -23.82
CA GLY A 169 14.97 1.60 -22.77
C GLY A 169 14.52 1.91 -21.33
N GLY A 170 13.34 2.50 -21.16
CA GLY A 170 12.74 2.75 -19.85
C GLY A 170 12.39 1.49 -19.06
N ASN A 171 12.44 1.58 -17.73
CA ASN A 171 12.13 0.48 -16.82
C ASN A 171 11.03 0.81 -15.80
N ASN A 172 10.58 -0.20 -15.06
CA ASN A 172 9.54 -0.09 -14.01
C ASN A 172 10.11 0.32 -12.62
N SER A 173 11.32 0.86 -12.58
CA SER A 173 11.90 1.41 -11.36
C SER A 173 11.14 2.65 -10.93
N LYS A 174 11.00 2.85 -9.61
CA LYS A 174 10.44 4.08 -9.04
C LYS A 174 11.12 5.34 -9.58
N ALA A 175 12.41 5.25 -9.92
CA ALA A 175 13.19 6.35 -10.50
C ALA A 175 12.62 6.81 -11.85
N ASN A 176 12.11 5.87 -12.66
CA ASN A 176 11.57 6.12 -13.99
C ASN A 176 10.04 6.26 -14.02
N LEU A 177 9.35 6.26 -12.89
CA LEU A 177 7.89 6.36 -12.83
C LEU A 177 7.47 7.69 -12.22
N MET A 178 6.42 8.31 -12.74
CA MET A 178 5.79 9.51 -12.17
C MET A 178 4.27 9.36 -12.11
N ILE A 179 3.64 10.02 -11.13
CA ILE A 179 2.20 10.11 -11.00
C ILE A 179 1.72 11.38 -11.70
N LEU A 180 0.71 11.24 -12.56
CA LEU A 180 0.08 12.31 -13.31
C LEU A 180 -1.43 12.32 -13.04
N HIS A 181 -2.08 13.48 -13.20
CA HIS A 181 -3.54 13.49 -13.37
C HIS A 181 -3.94 12.70 -14.61
N GLN A 182 -5.11 12.08 -14.59
CA GLN A 182 -5.60 11.31 -15.74
C GLN A 182 -5.67 12.14 -17.03
N HIS A 183 -6.11 13.41 -16.96
CA HIS A 183 -6.14 14.32 -18.10
C HIS A 183 -4.73 14.70 -18.59
N CYS A 184 -3.78 14.94 -17.67
CA CYS A 184 -2.38 15.21 -18.00
C CYS A 184 -1.71 14.01 -18.68
N HIS A 185 -2.02 12.79 -18.22
CA HIS A 185 -1.53 11.56 -18.84
C HIS A 185 -2.06 11.39 -20.27
N LYS A 186 -3.37 11.60 -20.48
CA LYS A 186 -3.99 11.58 -21.81
C LYS A 186 -3.36 12.63 -22.74
N ALA A 187 -3.18 13.86 -22.27
CA ALA A 187 -2.56 14.94 -23.04
C ALA A 187 -1.13 14.58 -23.45
N LYS A 188 -0.30 14.10 -22.50
CA LYS A 188 1.07 13.68 -22.78
C LYS A 188 1.14 12.57 -23.84
N ASN A 189 0.28 11.56 -23.75
CA ASN A 189 0.26 10.47 -24.73
C ASN A 189 -0.18 10.96 -26.12
N LYS A 190 -1.13 11.90 -26.20
CA LYS A 190 -1.51 12.51 -27.48
C LYS A 190 -0.34 13.24 -28.16
N HIS A 191 0.50 13.93 -27.39
CA HIS A 191 1.70 14.59 -27.92
C HIS A 191 2.80 13.61 -28.36
N LEU A 192 2.93 12.46 -27.68
CA LEU A 192 3.87 11.38 -28.06
C LEU A 192 3.42 10.60 -29.32
N HIS A 193 2.16 10.72 -29.72
CA HIS A 193 1.57 10.05 -30.88
C HIS A 193 1.25 11.00 -32.05
N LYS A 194 1.60 12.29 -31.97
CA LYS A 194 1.68 13.11 -33.18
C LYS A 194 2.84 12.55 -34.01
N ARG A 195 2.51 11.75 -35.02
CA ARG A 195 3.44 11.38 -36.08
C ARG A 195 4.00 12.69 -36.64
N VAL A 196 5.32 12.79 -36.69
CA VAL A 196 5.97 13.74 -37.58
C VAL A 196 5.68 13.15 -38.95
N ASP A 197 4.65 13.67 -39.61
CA ASP A 197 4.38 13.42 -41.02
C ASP A 197 5.43 14.16 -41.87
#